data_AF-A0A2T2WF39-F1
#
_entry.id   AF-A0A2T2WF39-F1
#
_cell.length_a   1.000
_cell.length_b   1.000
_cell.length_c   1.000
_cell.angle_alpha   90.00
_cell.angle_beta   90.00
_cell.angle_gamma   90.00
#
_symmetry.space_group_name_H-M   'P 1'
#
loop_
_entity.id
_entity.type
_entity.pdbx_description
1 polymer ?
#
loop_
_entity_poly.entity_id
_entity_poly.type
_entity_poly.pdbx_seq_one_letter_code
_entity_poly.pdbx_strand_id
1 'polypeptide(L)'
;MKIRVWWKVLVMGMGILFLPGCGTVAGISQTGIVLALAVDPGPAGQYTWSFMFPNPTITPSSESSIKPSEEFYLLQAKAPSLMQAVEDVSALTDRYVYLGDVQFVAVNAEFSASDVVHLMHLLINTGEFPPRAWVTMASPSAKAVLKTSPPEEVVPTVFLSNYFSCQVCHPVQLETRVWQVWDDLLVPSHTA
;
A
#
# COMPACT_ATOMS: atom_id res chain seq x y z
N MET A 1 1.66 -48.98 -38.16
CA MET A 1 1.56 -47.50 -38.23
C MET A 1 0.57 -46.88 -37.24
N LYS A 2 -0.58 -47.52 -36.95
CA LYS A 2 -1.61 -46.99 -36.04
C LYS A 2 -1.13 -46.77 -34.59
N ILE A 3 -0.41 -47.72 -33.98
CA ILE A 3 0.07 -47.62 -32.58
C ILE A 3 0.95 -46.39 -32.30
N ARG A 4 1.76 -45.95 -33.27
CA ARG A 4 2.62 -44.77 -33.13
C ARG A 4 1.83 -43.46 -33.14
N VAL A 5 0.64 -43.45 -33.74
CA VAL A 5 -0.27 -42.29 -33.75
C VAL A 5 -1.02 -42.22 -32.41
N TRP A 6 -1.49 -43.36 -31.89
CA TRP A 6 -2.17 -43.41 -30.60
C TRP A 6 -1.25 -43.00 -29.43
N TRP A 7 0.03 -43.38 -29.47
CA TRP A 7 1.01 -42.92 -28.48
C TRP A 7 1.20 -41.40 -28.52
N LYS A 8 1.28 -40.81 -29.71
CA LYS A 8 1.42 -39.35 -29.86
C LYS A 8 0.19 -38.59 -29.32
N VAL A 9 -1.01 -39.10 -29.58
CA VAL A 9 -2.26 -38.52 -29.07
C VAL A 9 -2.32 -38.62 -27.54
N LEU A 10 -1.88 -39.75 -26.97
CA LEU A 10 -1.88 -39.94 -25.51
C LEU A 10 -0.87 -39.02 -24.82
N VAL A 11 0.33 -38.87 -25.39
CA VAL A 11 1.34 -37.93 -24.86
C VAL A 11 0.88 -36.47 -24.99
N MET A 12 0.25 -36.11 -26.10
CA MET A 12 -0.28 -34.75 -26.30
C MET A 12 -1.46 -34.44 -25.37
N GLY A 13 -2.35 -35.42 -25.13
CA GLY A 13 -3.45 -35.28 -24.17
C GLY A 13 -2.96 -35.16 -22.72
N MET A 14 -1.93 -35.92 -22.35
CA MET A 14 -1.32 -35.83 -21.01
C MET A 14 -0.67 -34.45 -20.77
N GLY A 15 -0.02 -33.87 -21.78
CA GLY A 15 0.59 -32.53 -21.67
C GLY A 15 -0.39 -31.40 -21.36
N ILE A 16 -1.64 -31.53 -21.82
CA ILE A 16 -2.68 -30.52 -21.58
C ILE A 16 -3.14 -30.50 -20.12
N LEU A 17 -3.06 -31.64 -19.41
CA LEU A 17 -3.42 -31.74 -17.99
C LEU A 17 -2.37 -31.12 -17.05
N PHE A 18 -1.15 -30.91 -17.53
CA PHE A 18 -0.06 -30.29 -16.78
C PHE A 18 0.20 -28.82 -17.16
N LEU A 19 -0.64 -28.24 -18.03
CA LEU A 19 -0.61 -26.79 -18.22
C LEU A 19 -1.15 -26.17 -16.93
N PRO A 20 -0.36 -25.33 -16.22
CA PRO A 20 -0.87 -24.62 -15.05
C PRO A 20 -2.11 -23.84 -15.51
N GLY A 21 -3.27 -24.17 -14.96
CA GLY A 21 -4.48 -23.41 -15.20
C GLY A 21 -4.17 -21.95 -14.87
N CYS A 22 -4.43 -21.04 -15.80
CA CYS A 22 -4.30 -19.61 -15.54
C CYS A 22 -5.16 -19.29 -14.32
N GLY A 23 -4.51 -19.09 -13.18
CA GLY A 23 -5.16 -18.70 -11.94
C GLY A 23 -6.02 -17.49 -12.24
N THR A 24 -7.27 -17.54 -11.80
CA THR A 24 -8.24 -16.45 -11.92
C THR A 24 -7.63 -15.17 -11.33
N VAL A 25 -7.11 -14.31 -12.20
CA VAL A 25 -6.69 -12.96 -11.83
C VAL A 25 -7.96 -12.21 -11.47
N ALA A 26 -8.08 -11.77 -10.21
CA ALA A 26 -9.18 -10.90 -9.80
C ALA A 26 -9.23 -9.70 -10.75
N GLY A 27 -10.42 -9.42 -11.31
CA GLY A 27 -10.57 -8.32 -12.26
C GLY A 27 -10.25 -6.99 -11.59
N ILE A 28 -9.71 -6.03 -12.35
CA ILE A 28 -9.36 -4.68 -11.85
C ILE A 28 -10.54 -4.00 -11.13
N SER A 29 -11.77 -4.28 -11.54
CA SER A 29 -13.00 -3.78 -10.91
C SER A 29 -13.28 -4.31 -9.51
N GLN A 30 -12.65 -5.42 -9.13
CA GLN A 30 -12.77 -6.10 -7.83
C GLN A 30 -11.60 -5.80 -6.90
N THR A 31 -10.64 -4.96 -7.33
CA THR A 31 -9.45 -4.63 -6.56
C THR A 31 -9.52 -3.21 -6.01
N GLY A 32 -9.35 -3.07 -4.69
CA GLY A 32 -9.19 -1.81 -3.99
C GLY A 32 -7.72 -1.49 -3.87
N ILE A 33 -7.20 -0.63 -4.75
CA ILE A 33 -5.80 -0.22 -4.74
C ILE A 33 -5.58 0.76 -3.58
N VAL A 34 -4.69 0.42 -2.66
CA VAL A 34 -4.27 1.32 -1.58
C VAL A 34 -3.14 2.21 -2.08
N LEU A 35 -3.33 3.52 -2.06
CA LEU A 35 -2.31 4.48 -2.48
C LEU A 35 -1.42 4.92 -1.32
N ALA A 36 -2.00 5.02 -0.12
CA ALA A 36 -1.30 5.45 1.07
C ALA A 36 -1.81 4.73 2.32
N LEU A 37 -0.91 4.56 3.28
CA LEU A 37 -1.15 3.92 4.56
C LEU A 37 -0.81 4.89 5.69
N ALA A 38 -1.58 4.87 6.78
CA ALA A 38 -1.23 5.57 8.00
C ALA A 38 -1.36 4.65 9.21
N VAL A 39 -0.42 4.78 10.13
CA VAL A 39 -0.36 4.00 11.37
C VAL A 39 -0.38 4.96 12.55
N ASP A 40 -1.40 4.84 13.37
CA ASP A 40 -1.57 5.57 14.62
C ASP A 40 -1.58 4.60 15.81
N PRO A 41 -1.22 5.03 17.04
CA PRO A 41 -1.34 4.20 18.24
C PRO A 41 -2.79 3.73 18.43
N GLY A 42 -2.97 2.46 18.76
CA GLY A 42 -4.26 1.85 19.04
C GLY A 42 -4.40 1.42 20.51
N PRO A 43 -5.62 1.06 20.94
CA PRO A 43 -5.85 0.55 22.28
C PRO A 43 -5.21 -0.84 22.47
N ALA A 44 -4.77 -1.14 23.70
CA ALA A 44 -4.36 -2.48 24.12
C ALA A 44 -3.27 -3.15 23.26
N GLY A 45 -2.26 -2.39 22.82
CA GLY A 45 -1.12 -2.93 22.07
C GLY A 45 -1.42 -3.23 20.59
N GLN A 46 -2.55 -2.72 20.06
CA GLN A 46 -2.86 -2.76 18.64
C GLN A 46 -2.46 -1.45 17.96
N TYR A 47 -2.40 -1.47 16.63
CA TYR A 47 -2.25 -0.28 15.82
C TYR A 47 -3.59 0.10 15.19
N THR A 48 -3.81 1.39 14.99
CA THR A 48 -4.90 1.90 14.16
C THR A 48 -4.35 2.12 12.76
N TRP A 49 -4.71 1.23 11.84
CA TRP A 49 -4.33 1.30 10.43
C TRP A 49 -5.38 2.09 9.65
N SER A 50 -4.94 3.01 8.80
CA SER A 50 -5.80 3.76 7.90
C SER A 50 -5.32 3.58 6.47
N PHE A 51 -6.23 3.14 5.59
CA PHE A 51 -5.96 2.81 4.20
C PHE A 51 -6.66 3.84 3.31
N MET A 52 -5.90 4.45 2.41
CA MET A 52 -6.41 5.44 1.46
C MET A 52 -6.63 4.83 0.10
N PHE A 53 -7.87 4.93 -0.37
CA PHE A 53 -8.31 4.41 -1.65
C PHE A 53 -8.76 5.55 -2.57
N PRO A 54 -8.48 5.48 -3.88
CA PRO A 54 -9.05 6.40 -4.86
C PRO A 54 -10.55 6.13 -5.02
N ASN A 55 -11.33 7.20 -5.16
CA ASN A 55 -12.76 7.09 -5.40
C ASN A 55 -13.04 6.73 -6.87
N PRO A 56 -13.58 5.54 -7.16
CA PRO A 56 -13.83 5.07 -8.54
C PRO A 56 -14.95 5.82 -9.25
N THR A 57 -15.77 6.61 -8.55
CA THR A 57 -16.90 7.35 -9.17
C THR A 57 -16.48 8.64 -9.86
N ILE A 58 -15.19 9.00 -9.76
CA ILE A 58 -14.64 10.20 -10.39
C ILE A 58 -14.30 9.88 -11.83
N THR A 59 -15.03 10.54 -12.73
CA THR A 59 -14.74 10.51 -14.16
C THR A 59 -13.99 11.78 -14.56
N PRO A 60 -13.16 11.76 -15.62
CA PRO A 60 -12.48 12.96 -16.10
C PRO A 60 -13.43 14.14 -16.39
N SER A 61 -14.68 13.85 -16.74
CA SER A 61 -15.74 14.84 -16.94
C SER A 61 -16.28 15.50 -15.65
N SER A 62 -15.94 14.97 -14.47
CA SER A 62 -16.40 15.46 -13.17
C SER A 62 -15.28 16.12 -12.36
N GLU A 63 -14.03 16.08 -12.83
CA GLU A 63 -12.83 16.58 -12.14
C GLU A 63 -12.91 18.07 -11.78
N SER A 64 -13.54 18.91 -12.60
CA SER A 64 -13.66 20.35 -12.34
C SER A 64 -14.67 20.72 -11.25
N SER A 65 -15.48 19.76 -10.80
CA SER A 65 -16.66 20.00 -9.95
C SER A 65 -16.60 19.28 -8.61
N ILE A 66 -15.60 18.42 -8.41
CA ILE A 66 -15.46 17.58 -7.22
C ILE A 66 -14.53 18.27 -6.23
N LYS A 67 -14.92 18.26 -4.95
CA LYS A 67 -14.06 18.79 -3.90
C LYS A 67 -12.88 17.82 -3.72
N PRO A 68 -11.63 18.30 -3.51
CA PRO A 68 -10.48 17.44 -3.27
C PRO A 68 -10.68 16.39 -2.15
N SER A 69 -11.59 16.67 -1.20
CA SER A 69 -11.97 15.76 -0.12
C SER A 69 -12.79 14.52 -0.55
N GLU A 70 -13.31 14.49 -1.77
CA GLU A 70 -14.15 13.41 -2.32
C GLU A 70 -13.37 12.51 -3.30
N GLU A 71 -12.12 12.87 -3.59
CA GLU A 71 -11.21 12.11 -4.46
C GLU A 71 -10.71 10.81 -3.86
N PHE A 72 -10.65 10.76 -2.54
CA PHE A 72 -10.21 9.60 -1.78
C PHE A 72 -11.18 9.30 -0.66
N TYR A 73 -11.23 8.03 -0.29
CA TYR A 73 -11.87 7.61 0.94
C TYR A 73 -10.90 6.81 1.80
N LEU A 74 -11.12 6.88 3.10
CA LEU A 74 -10.30 6.16 4.08
C LEU A 74 -11.13 5.04 4.71
N LEU A 75 -10.55 3.85 4.79
CA LEU A 75 -11.04 2.78 5.65
C LEU A 75 -10.05 2.55 6.78
N GLN A 76 -10.54 2.13 7.94
CA GLN A 76 -9.71 1.93 9.12
C GLN A 76 -9.96 0.57 9.75
N ALA A 77 -8.90 -0.03 10.28
CA ALA A 77 -8.97 -1.22 11.11
C ALA A 77 -8.04 -1.08 12.32
N LYS A 78 -8.39 -1.75 13.41
CA LYS A 78 -7.56 -1.84 14.61
C LYS A 78 -7.03 -3.25 14.70
N ALA A 79 -5.74 -3.42 14.51
CA ALA A 79 -5.15 -4.74 14.42
C ALA A 79 -3.68 -4.73 14.84
N PRO A 80 -3.16 -5.86 15.36
CA PRO A 80 -1.76 -5.98 15.76
C PRO A 80 -0.80 -6.09 14.57
N SER A 81 -1.29 -6.44 13.37
CA SER A 81 -0.47 -6.60 12.16
C SER A 81 -1.15 -6.01 10.93
N LEU A 82 -0.35 -5.68 9.90
CA LEU A 82 -0.87 -5.19 8.63
C LEU A 82 -1.77 -6.23 7.96
N MET A 83 -1.41 -7.52 7.99
CA MET A 83 -2.22 -8.58 7.38
C MET A 83 -3.60 -8.71 8.01
N GLN A 84 -3.69 -8.63 9.35
CA GLN A 84 -4.98 -8.64 10.03
C GLN A 84 -5.78 -7.36 9.71
N ALA A 85 -5.11 -6.21 9.64
CA ALA A 85 -5.77 -4.96 9.25
C ALA A 85 -6.32 -5.02 7.82
N VAL A 86 -5.59 -5.65 6.89
CA VAL A 86 -6.03 -5.89 5.52
C VAL A 86 -7.25 -6.79 5.48
N GLU A 87 -7.26 -7.88 6.26
CA GLU A 87 -8.42 -8.77 6.37
C GLU A 87 -9.65 -8.03 6.91
N ASP A 88 -9.46 -7.29 8.01
CA ASP A 88 -10.53 -6.52 8.64
C ASP A 88 -11.09 -5.44 7.69
N VAL A 89 -10.23 -4.71 6.97
CA VAL A 89 -10.66 -3.72 5.98
C VAL A 89 -11.29 -4.37 4.75
N SER A 90 -10.79 -5.53 4.31
CA SER A 90 -11.38 -6.29 3.21
C SER A 90 -12.80 -6.74 3.54
N ALA A 91 -13.14 -6.95 4.82
CA ALA A 91 -14.52 -7.22 5.24
C ALA A 91 -15.44 -5.98 5.19
N LEU A 92 -14.87 -4.77 5.11
CA LEU A 92 -15.61 -3.51 5.02
C LEU A 92 -15.81 -3.02 3.58
N THR A 93 -15.24 -3.71 2.59
CA THR A 93 -15.35 -3.35 1.18
C THR A 93 -15.64 -4.58 0.32
N ASP A 94 -16.37 -4.41 -0.78
CA ASP A 94 -16.61 -5.49 -1.75
C ASP A 94 -15.39 -5.77 -2.65
N ARG A 95 -14.23 -5.22 -2.30
CA ARG A 95 -13.01 -5.26 -3.10
C ARG A 95 -11.87 -5.89 -2.33
N TYR A 96 -11.06 -6.67 -3.04
CA TYR A 96 -9.80 -7.17 -2.52
C TYR A 96 -8.82 -6.01 -2.31
N VAL A 97 -8.33 -5.85 -1.08
CA VAL A 97 -7.39 -4.78 -0.73
C VAL A 97 -6.00 -5.14 -1.27
N TYR A 98 -5.49 -4.32 -2.18
CA TYR A 98 -4.20 -4.52 -2.82
C TYR A 98 -3.18 -3.48 -2.34
N LEU A 99 -2.06 -3.96 -1.80
CA LEU A 99 -1.01 -3.12 -1.22
C LEU A 99 0.16 -2.83 -2.17
N GLY A 100 0.25 -3.50 -3.32
CA GLY A 100 1.43 -3.43 -4.20
C GLY A 100 1.74 -2.06 -4.79
N ASP A 101 0.77 -1.14 -4.79
CA ASP A 101 0.90 0.22 -5.32
C ASP A 101 0.93 1.29 -4.23
N VAL A 102 1.11 0.90 -2.95
CA VAL A 102 1.28 1.86 -1.86
C VAL A 102 2.53 2.71 -2.14
N GLN A 103 2.35 4.02 -2.18
CA GLN A 103 3.44 4.97 -2.45
C GLN A 103 3.95 5.63 -1.18
N PHE A 104 3.13 5.66 -0.14
CA PHE A 104 3.38 6.47 1.04
C PHE A 104 2.86 5.82 2.32
N VAL A 105 3.65 5.92 3.38
CA VAL A 105 3.31 5.49 4.74
C VAL A 105 3.53 6.64 5.71
N ALA A 106 2.48 7.06 6.40
CA ALA A 106 2.59 7.96 7.53
C ALA A 106 2.61 7.16 8.84
N VAL A 107 3.57 7.46 9.71
CA VAL A 107 3.72 6.85 11.03
C VAL A 107 3.57 7.94 12.09
N ASN A 108 2.81 7.68 13.14
CA ASN A 108 2.60 8.67 14.18
C ASN A 108 3.91 8.94 14.96
N ALA A 109 4.21 10.21 15.21
CA ALA A 109 5.40 10.63 15.94
C ALA A 109 5.44 10.21 17.42
N GLU A 110 4.31 9.77 18.00
CA GLU A 110 4.22 9.24 19.37
C GLU A 110 4.82 7.83 19.51
N PHE A 111 5.08 7.11 18.40
CA PHE A 111 5.71 5.81 18.47
C PHE A 111 7.14 5.90 19.00
N SER A 112 7.49 4.95 19.88
CA SER A 112 8.89 4.82 20.31
C SER A 112 9.76 4.31 19.16
N ALA A 113 11.08 4.52 19.25
CA ALA A 113 12.02 3.99 18.25
C ALA A 113 11.87 2.48 18.05
N SER A 114 11.64 1.72 19.13
CA SER A 114 11.38 0.27 19.05
C SER A 114 10.08 -0.07 18.32
N ASP A 115 9.03 0.74 18.49
CA ASP A 115 7.76 0.53 17.78
C ASP A 115 7.94 0.80 16.28
N VAL A 116 8.68 1.85 15.91
CA VAL A 116 8.98 2.17 14.51
C VAL A 116 9.78 1.04 13.87
N VAL A 117 10.81 0.52 14.55
CA VAL A 117 11.59 -0.64 14.07
C VAL A 117 10.68 -1.84 13.82
N HIS A 118 9.84 -2.18 14.79
CA HIS A 118 8.90 -3.29 14.67
C HIS A 118 7.94 -3.09 13.51
N LEU A 119 7.37 -1.89 13.37
CA LEU A 119 6.48 -1.53 12.26
C LEU A 119 7.18 -1.65 10.90
N MET A 120 8.40 -1.14 10.74
CA MET A 120 9.15 -1.26 9.48
C MET A 120 9.42 -2.73 9.14
N HIS A 121 9.78 -3.55 10.13
CA HIS A 121 9.91 -5.00 9.94
C HIS A 121 8.61 -5.67 9.50
N LEU A 122 7.47 -5.29 10.07
CA LEU A 122 6.16 -5.81 9.65
C LEU A 122 5.84 -5.43 8.20
N LEU A 123 6.10 -4.17 7.81
CA LEU A 123 5.84 -3.68 6.45
C LEU A 123 6.69 -4.42 5.42
N ILE A 124 8.00 -4.55 5.63
CA ILE A 124 8.91 -5.18 4.66
C ILE A 124 8.70 -6.68 4.54
N ASN A 125 8.36 -7.35 5.64
CA ASN A 125 8.08 -8.79 5.61
C ASN A 125 6.68 -9.12 5.06
N THR A 126 5.86 -8.12 4.76
CA THR A 126 4.59 -8.31 4.08
C THR A 126 4.85 -8.38 2.58
N GLY A 127 4.77 -9.58 1.98
CA GLY A 127 5.24 -9.84 0.61
C GLY A 127 4.59 -9.01 -0.51
N GLU A 128 3.41 -8.43 -0.27
CA GLU A 128 2.70 -7.57 -1.23
C GLU A 128 3.01 -6.07 -1.05
N PHE A 129 3.66 -5.69 0.05
CA PHE A 129 3.92 -4.29 0.35
C PHE A 129 5.20 -3.80 -0.35
N PRO A 130 5.16 -2.70 -1.12
CA PRO A 130 6.32 -2.21 -1.85
C PRO A 130 7.33 -1.54 -0.91
N PRO A 131 8.57 -2.08 -0.77
CA PRO A 131 9.59 -1.46 0.10
C PRO A 131 10.03 -0.06 -0.37
N ARG A 132 9.67 0.31 -1.60
CA ARG A 132 9.98 1.61 -2.21
C ARG A 132 9.03 2.73 -1.78
N ALA A 133 7.97 2.44 -1.02
CA ALA A 133 7.10 3.46 -0.47
C ALA A 133 7.89 4.46 0.38
N TRP A 134 7.48 5.73 0.35
CA TRP A 134 8.02 6.79 1.20
C TRP A 134 7.48 6.65 2.62
N VAL A 135 8.29 6.99 3.63
CA VAL A 135 7.84 7.03 5.03
C VAL A 135 7.97 8.44 5.57
N THR A 136 6.95 8.89 6.31
CA THR A 136 7.06 10.09 7.14
C THR A 136 6.65 9.80 8.57
N MET A 137 7.17 10.61 9.48
CA MET A 137 6.59 10.79 10.80
C MET A 137 5.55 11.91 10.76
N ALA A 138 4.49 11.80 11.55
CA ALA A 138 3.36 12.72 11.53
C ALA A 138 2.83 13.00 12.94
N SER A 139 2.49 14.25 13.21
CA SER A 139 1.90 14.70 14.49
C SER A 139 0.75 15.68 14.23
N PRO A 140 -0.35 15.64 15.01
CA PRO A 140 -0.64 14.71 16.11
C PRO A 140 -1.18 13.34 15.65
N SER A 141 -1.49 13.17 14.36
CA SER A 141 -2.02 11.91 13.81
C SER A 141 -1.49 11.65 12.41
N ALA A 142 -1.06 10.42 12.14
CA ALA A 142 -0.65 9.96 10.83
C ALA A 142 -1.80 9.99 9.82
N LYS A 143 -3.02 9.63 10.25
CA LYS A 143 -4.22 9.74 9.40
C LYS A 143 -4.47 11.15 8.89
N ALA A 144 -4.11 12.18 9.65
CA ALA A 144 -4.35 13.57 9.26
C ALA A 144 -3.59 13.93 7.97
N VAL A 145 -2.38 13.39 7.80
CA VAL A 145 -1.55 13.59 6.59
C VAL A 145 -2.20 12.98 5.35
N LEU A 146 -2.95 11.89 5.49
CA LEU A 146 -3.69 11.30 4.38
C LEU A 146 -4.92 12.14 3.97
N LYS A 147 -5.40 13.05 4.83
CA LYS A 147 -6.57 13.89 4.53
C LYS A 147 -6.20 15.24 3.92
N THR A 148 -4.93 15.62 3.99
CA THR A 148 -4.45 16.87 3.42
C THR A 148 -4.19 16.67 1.94
N SER A 149 -5.23 16.83 1.12
CA SER A 149 -5.02 17.10 -0.30
C SER A 149 -4.50 18.54 -0.43
N PRO A 150 -3.38 18.77 -1.11
CA PRO A 150 -2.98 20.13 -1.48
C PRO A 150 -4.06 20.75 -2.38
N PRO A 151 -4.17 22.09 -2.38
CA PRO A 151 -5.13 22.78 -3.22
C PRO A 151 -4.75 22.83 -4.72
N GLU A 152 -3.56 22.39 -5.14
CA GLU A 152 -3.11 22.45 -6.54
C GLU A 152 -2.24 21.25 -6.92
N GLU A 153 -2.87 20.14 -7.33
CA GLU A 153 -2.47 19.35 -8.51
C GLU A 153 -3.44 18.16 -8.67
N VAL A 154 -4.14 18.14 -9.80
CA VAL A 154 -4.99 17.03 -10.21
C VAL A 154 -4.07 15.88 -10.58
N VAL A 155 -3.90 14.96 -9.62
CA VAL A 155 -3.52 13.54 -9.70
C VAL A 155 -2.71 13.20 -8.43
N PRO A 156 -3.28 12.43 -7.49
CA PRO A 156 -2.71 12.18 -6.14
C PRO A 156 -1.38 11.44 -6.11
N THR A 157 -1.10 10.64 -7.14
CA THR A 157 0.18 9.92 -7.33
C THR A 157 1.31 10.89 -7.67
N VAL A 158 1.01 11.95 -8.42
CA VAL A 158 2.00 12.94 -8.85
C VAL A 158 2.25 13.94 -7.73
N PHE A 159 1.22 14.36 -6.99
CA PHE A 159 1.44 15.30 -5.90
C PHE A 159 2.33 14.76 -4.78
N LEU A 160 2.07 13.56 -4.25
CA LEU A 160 2.89 13.01 -3.17
C LEU A 160 4.31 12.75 -3.66
N SER A 161 4.47 12.22 -4.88
CA SER A 161 5.80 12.06 -5.49
C SER A 161 6.50 13.40 -5.70
N ASN A 162 5.81 14.44 -6.17
CA ASN A 162 6.35 15.78 -6.39
C ASN A 162 6.73 16.44 -5.05
N TYR A 163 5.86 16.32 -4.05
CA TYR A 163 6.08 16.77 -2.69
C TYR A 163 7.32 16.10 -2.07
N PHE A 164 7.50 14.79 -2.25
CA PHE A 164 8.69 14.04 -1.78
C PHE A 164 9.94 14.19 -2.66
N SER A 165 9.80 14.72 -3.88
CA SER A 165 10.92 14.97 -4.79
C SER A 165 11.42 16.42 -4.78
N CYS A 166 10.73 17.32 -4.09
CA CYS A 166 11.02 18.74 -4.09
C CYS A 166 11.99 19.13 -2.95
N GLN A 167 13.26 19.37 -3.28
CA GLN A 167 14.34 19.70 -2.33
C GLN A 167 14.12 20.94 -1.44
N VAL A 168 13.07 21.75 -1.67
CA VAL A 168 12.88 23.05 -0.99
C VAL A 168 11.54 23.17 -0.25
N CYS A 169 10.66 22.17 -0.31
CA CYS A 169 9.30 22.25 0.26
C CYS A 169 9.10 21.55 1.61
N HIS A 170 10.14 21.02 2.25
CA HIS A 170 9.98 20.03 3.31
C HIS A 170 9.81 20.59 4.75
N PRO A 171 8.78 20.15 5.50
CA PRO A 171 8.91 19.96 6.93
C PRO A 171 9.99 18.90 7.23
N VAL A 172 10.70 19.12 8.33
CA VAL A 172 11.94 18.42 8.74
C VAL A 172 11.81 16.88 8.60
N GLN A 173 12.65 16.27 7.75
CA GLN A 173 12.86 14.81 7.53
C GLN A 173 11.81 14.05 6.69
N LEU A 174 11.83 14.21 5.36
CA LEU A 174 10.90 13.55 4.44
C LEU A 174 11.52 12.76 3.27
N GLU A 175 12.83 12.54 3.26
CA GLU A 175 13.54 11.96 2.10
C GLU A 175 13.78 10.43 2.19
N THR A 176 13.21 9.73 3.19
CA THR A 176 13.60 8.35 3.50
C THR A 176 12.54 7.34 3.05
N ARG A 177 12.98 6.31 2.32
CA ARG A 177 12.14 5.17 1.89
C ARG A 177 12.09 4.09 2.96
N VAL A 178 11.03 3.27 2.97
CA VAL A 178 10.87 2.17 3.94
C VAL A 178 12.12 1.28 4.01
N TRP A 179 12.66 0.88 2.86
CA TRP A 179 13.86 0.04 2.81
C TRP A 179 15.12 0.72 3.37
N GLN A 180 15.26 2.04 3.24
CA GLN A 180 16.41 2.78 3.77
C GLN A 180 16.35 2.84 5.28
N VAL A 181 15.17 3.15 5.83
CA VAL A 181 14.95 3.12 7.29
C VAL A 181 15.30 1.74 7.84
N TRP A 182 14.89 0.67 7.16
CA TRP A 182 15.17 -0.68 7.60
C TRP A 182 16.65 -1.07 7.53
N ASP A 183 17.35 -0.70 6.45
CA ASP A 183 18.79 -0.94 6.31
C ASP A 183 19.58 -0.22 7.42
N ASP A 184 19.26 1.07 7.67
CA ASP A 184 19.87 1.88 8.73
C ASP A 184 19.64 1.30 10.14
N LEU A 185 18.49 0.65 10.36
CA LEU A 185 18.17 -0.01 11.63
C LEU A 185 18.93 -1.33 11.83
N LEU A 186 19.29 -2.03 10.75
CA LEU A 186 20.01 -3.30 10.81
C LEU A 186 21.53 -3.12 10.89
N VAL A 187 22.07 -2.08 10.26
CA VAL A 187 23.48 -1.73 10.30
C VAL A 187 23.58 -0.28 10.75
N PRO A 188 23.71 0.00 12.08
CA PRO A 188 23.74 1.36 12.60
C PRO A 188 25.09 2.05 12.33
N SER A 189 25.49 2.14 11.07
CA SER A 189 26.66 2.88 10.62
C SER A 189 26.23 3.90 9.58
N HIS A 190 26.48 5.17 9.93
CA HIS A 190 26.39 6.39 9.11
C HIS A 190 25.08 7.18 9.22
N THR A 191 24.86 7.83 10.38
CA THR A 191 24.56 9.28 10.44
C THR A 191 24.71 9.78 11.88
N ALA A 192 25.79 10.54 12.10
CA ALA A 192 25.93 11.53 13.16
C ALA A 192 26.04 12.90 12.47
#